data_AF-A0A0T1WU17-F1
#
_entry.id   AF-A0A0T1WU17-F1
#
_cell.length_a   1.000
_cell.length_b   1.000
_cell.length_c   1.000
_cell.angle_alpha   90.00
_cell.angle_beta   90.00
_cell.angle_gamma   90.00
#
_symmetry.space_group_name_H-M   'P 1'
#
loop_
_entity.id
_entity.type
_entity.pdbx_description
1 polymer ?
#
loop_
_entity_poly.entity_id
_entity_poly.type
_entity_poly.pdbx_seq_one_letter_code
_entity_poly.pdbx_strand_id
1 'polypeptide(L)'
;MQPVRAVASLSSEEFHWGQDLFNHGYYWEAHEAWEGIWRVAETNSPLRSLLKALILLAACGVKIRERKRAPAMRHAGRASTLLRGFTVVQHSAFSNSLGISPVSLARLAEATAAAMPALHVIEDGQPEPVFDFILGKSMTEQN
;
A
#
# COMPACT_ATOMS: atom_id res chain seq x y z
N MET A 1 26.75 8.79 11.18
CA MET A 1 25.41 8.21 11.41
C MET A 1 25.41 6.86 10.71
N GLN A 2 25.37 5.74 11.42
CA GLN A 2 25.21 4.43 10.77
C GLN A 2 23.80 4.38 10.15
N PRO A 3 23.62 3.82 8.95
CA PRO A 3 22.28 3.60 8.43
C PRO A 3 21.54 2.66 9.39
N VAL A 4 20.36 3.09 9.85
CA VAL A 4 19.43 2.18 10.55
C VAL A 4 19.20 1.01 9.62
N ARG A 5 19.51 -0.20 10.09
CA ARG A 5 19.39 -1.40 9.28
C ARG A 5 17.89 -1.71 9.20
N ALA A 6 17.30 -1.48 8.03
CA ALA A 6 15.89 -1.77 7.79
C ALA A 6 15.57 -3.21 8.20
N VAL A 7 14.53 -3.39 9.02
CA VAL A 7 14.05 -4.71 9.46
C VAL A 7 12.76 -5.01 8.72
N ALA A 8 12.73 -6.14 7.99
CA ALA A 8 11.51 -6.61 7.36
C ALA A 8 10.55 -7.17 8.42
N SER A 9 9.67 -6.32 8.93
CA SER A 9 8.60 -6.69 9.88
C SER A 9 7.34 -5.87 9.63
N LEU A 10 6.18 -6.43 9.95
CA LEU A 10 4.90 -5.70 9.97
C LEU A 10 4.83 -4.68 11.12
N SER A 11 5.76 -4.76 12.08
CA SER A 11 5.86 -3.84 13.22
C SER A 11 7.01 -2.84 13.10
N SER A 12 7.71 -2.79 11.95
CA SER A 12 8.82 -1.86 11.77
C SER A 12 8.29 -0.44 11.58
N GLU A 13 9.10 0.55 11.95
CA GLU A 13 8.76 1.97 11.76
C GLU A 13 8.53 2.28 10.28
N GLU A 14 9.35 1.73 9.38
CA GLU A 14 9.23 1.94 7.93
C GLU A 14 7.94 1.36 7.36
N PHE A 15 7.44 0.24 7.91
CA PHE A 15 6.17 -0.34 7.49
C PHE A 15 5.01 0.60 7.82
N HIS A 16 4.92 1.06 9.07
CA HIS A 16 3.88 1.99 9.53
C HIS A 16 4.00 3.35 8.84
N TRP A 17 5.22 3.87 8.69
CA TRP A 17 5.47 5.13 7.99
C TRP A 17 4.99 5.08 6.54
N GLY A 18 5.22 3.97 5.83
CA GLY A 18 4.67 3.77 4.50
C GLY A 18 3.13 3.74 4.48
N GLN A 19 2.47 3.22 5.51
CA GLN A 19 1.00 3.27 5.62
C GLN A 19 0.51 4.72 5.78
N ASP A 20 1.15 5.50 6.65
CA ASP A 20 0.80 6.90 6.87
C ASP A 20 0.98 7.72 5.59
N LEU A 21 2.12 7.58 4.92
CA LEU A 21 2.39 8.24 3.64
C LEU A 21 1.34 7.85 2.58
N PHE A 22 1.01 6.56 2.48
CA PHE A 22 0.01 6.07 1.53
C PHE A 22 -1.37 6.67 1.79
N ASN A 23 -1.80 6.71 3.05
CA ASN A 23 -3.10 7.26 3.47
C ASN A 23 -3.23 8.76 3.13
N HIS A 24 -2.11 9.49 3.14
CA HIS A 24 -2.08 10.92 2.84
C HIS A 24 -1.74 11.22 1.36
N GLY A 25 -1.73 10.23 0.48
CA GLY A 25 -1.53 10.43 -0.96
C GLY A 25 -0.06 10.57 -1.41
N TYR A 26 0.90 10.45 -0.48
CA TYR A 26 2.35 10.42 -0.73
C TYR A 26 2.78 9.04 -1.25
N TYR A 27 2.20 8.66 -2.40
CA TYR A 27 2.35 7.31 -2.94
C TYR A 27 3.78 6.99 -3.39
N TRP A 28 4.54 7.97 -3.84
CA TRP A 28 5.93 7.72 -4.23
C TRP A 28 6.80 7.46 -2.99
N GLU A 29 6.60 8.23 -1.94
CA GLU A 29 7.31 8.10 -0.68
C GLU A 29 6.96 6.78 0.03
N ALA A 30 5.68 6.40 0.02
CA ALA A 30 5.23 5.10 0.51
C ALA A 30 5.87 3.94 -0.26
N HIS A 31 6.00 4.07 -1.59
CA HIS A 31 6.72 3.12 -2.42
C HIS A 31 8.17 2.94 -1.95
N GLU A 32 8.92 4.04 -1.78
CA GLU A 32 10.32 3.98 -1.36
C GLU A 32 10.49 3.38 0.05
N ALA A 33 9.63 3.79 1.00
CA ALA A 33 9.64 3.27 2.36
C ALA A 33 9.48 1.74 2.38
N TRP A 34 8.50 1.23 1.63
CA TRP A 34 8.29 -0.22 1.53
C TRP A 34 9.34 -0.93 0.66
N GLU A 35 9.94 -0.28 -0.33
CA GLU A 35 10.99 -0.89 -1.14
C GLU A 35 12.24 -1.19 -0.30
N GLY A 36 12.60 -0.30 0.63
CA GLY A 36 13.70 -0.51 1.58
C GLY A 36 13.57 -1.82 2.36
N ILE A 37 12.43 -2.03 3.01
CA ILE A 37 12.14 -3.27 3.76
C ILE A 37 11.88 -4.47 2.85
N TRP A 38 11.32 -4.27 1.64
CA TRP A 38 11.14 -5.35 0.67
C TRP A 38 12.46 -5.95 0.22
N ARG A 39 13.49 -5.12 -0.04
CA ARG A 39 14.79 -5.60 -0.50
C ARG A 39 15.43 -6.58 0.49
N VAL A 40 15.30 -6.33 1.79
CA VAL A 40 15.88 -7.14 2.87
C VAL A 40 14.97 -8.26 3.39
N ALA A 41 13.69 -8.28 2.99
CA ALA A 41 12.77 -9.35 3.37
C ALA A 41 13.18 -10.70 2.77
N GLU A 42 12.98 -11.79 3.53
CA GLU A 42 13.32 -13.14 3.08
C GLU A 42 12.65 -13.49 1.75
N THR A 43 13.43 -14.10 0.85
CA THR A 43 12.97 -14.56 -0.46
C THR A 43 11.79 -15.53 -0.31
N ASN A 44 10.75 -15.37 -1.12
CA ASN A 44 9.51 -16.17 -1.08
C ASN A 44 8.69 -16.07 0.22
N SER A 45 9.08 -15.20 1.17
CA SER A 45 8.27 -15.00 2.37
C SER A 45 6.92 -14.33 2.05
N PRO A 46 5.86 -14.62 2.83
CA PRO A 46 4.57 -13.94 2.68
C PRO A 46 4.68 -12.43 2.87
N LEU A 47 5.55 -11.98 3.78
CA LEU A 47 5.82 -10.56 4.00
C LEU A 47 6.40 -9.89 2.75
N ARG A 48 7.38 -10.51 2.09
CA ARG A 48 7.95 -9.98 0.85
C ARG A 48 6.90 -9.87 -0.26
N SER A 49 5.98 -10.83 -0.34
CA SER A 49 4.85 -10.79 -1.28
C SER A 49 3.84 -9.69 -0.94
N LEU A 50 3.54 -9.48 0.35
CA LEU A 50 2.70 -8.38 0.81
C LEU A 50 3.32 -7.03 0.47
N LEU A 51 4.59 -6.81 0.83
CA LEU A 51 5.31 -5.57 0.54
C LEU A 51 5.32 -5.28 -0.96
N LYS A 52 5.55 -6.30 -1.80
CA LYS A 52 5.46 -6.15 -3.25
C LYS A 52 4.06 -5.72 -3.72
N ALA A 53 3.00 -6.24 -3.10
CA ALA A 53 1.64 -5.82 -3.41
C ALA A 53 1.40 -4.36 -3.02
N LEU A 54 1.82 -3.94 -1.83
CA LEU A 54 1.71 -2.55 -1.35
C LEU A 54 2.49 -1.57 -2.23
N ILE A 55 3.72 -1.92 -2.62
CA ILE A 55 4.56 -1.17 -3.59
C ILE A 55 3.82 -1.00 -4.93
N LEU A 56 3.16 -2.05 -5.42
CA LEU A 56 2.35 -1.96 -6.64
C LEU A 56 1.12 -1.06 -6.46
N LEU A 57 0.46 -1.10 -5.31
CA LEU A 57 -0.66 -0.20 -5.02
C LEU A 57 -0.22 1.27 -4.91
N ALA A 58 0.95 1.53 -4.35
CA ALA A 58 1.56 2.85 -4.31
C ALA A 58 1.83 3.35 -5.74
N ALA A 59 2.47 2.52 -6.59
CA ALA A 59 2.63 2.83 -8.00
C ALA A 59 1.29 3.04 -8.74
N CYS A 60 0.24 2.30 -8.38
CA CYS A 60 -1.12 2.52 -8.89
C CYS A 60 -1.63 3.92 -8.54
N GLY A 61 -1.52 4.34 -7.28
CA GLY A 61 -1.90 5.69 -6.83
C GLY A 61 -1.18 6.80 -7.59
N VAL A 62 0.13 6.67 -7.79
CA VAL A 62 0.91 7.60 -8.65
C VAL A 62 0.32 7.66 -10.05
N LYS A 63 -0.01 6.52 -10.67
CA LYS A 63 -0.57 6.50 -12.04
C LYS A 63 -1.99 7.05 -12.13
N ILE A 64 -2.81 6.90 -11.09
CA ILE A 64 -4.12 7.56 -11.03
C ILE A 64 -3.94 9.08 -10.98
N ARG A 65 -3.02 9.60 -10.15
CA ARG A 65 -2.69 11.04 -10.06
C ARG A 65 -2.15 11.59 -11.38
N GLU A 66 -1.36 10.79 -12.12
CA GLU A 66 -0.92 11.12 -13.49
C GLU A 66 -2.02 11.00 -14.56
N ARG A 67 -3.25 10.63 -14.18
CA ARG A 67 -4.39 10.35 -15.08
C ARG A 67 -4.12 9.21 -16.08
N LYS A 68 -3.26 8.25 -15.71
CA LYS A 68 -2.86 7.09 -16.55
C LYS A 68 -3.58 5.82 -16.12
N ARG A 69 -4.82 5.66 -16.61
CA ARG A 69 -5.70 4.54 -16.28
C ARG A 69 -5.12 3.15 -16.57
N ALA A 70 -4.63 2.91 -17.78
CA ALA A 70 -4.15 1.57 -18.16
C ALA A 70 -2.94 1.09 -17.31
N PRO A 71 -1.91 1.94 -17.06
CA PRO A 71 -0.88 1.61 -16.09
C PRO A 71 -1.39 1.37 -14.66
N ALA A 72 -2.32 2.20 -14.17
CA ALA A 72 -2.92 2.02 -12.84
C ALA A 72 -3.61 0.65 -12.72
N MET A 73 -4.46 0.29 -13.69
CA MET A 73 -5.14 -1.01 -13.72
C MET A 73 -4.16 -2.18 -13.76
N ARG A 74 -3.05 -2.07 -14.51
CA ARG A 74 -2.00 -3.11 -14.55
C ARG A 74 -1.36 -3.32 -13.18
N HIS A 75 -1.08 -2.24 -12.46
CA HIS A 75 -0.51 -2.31 -11.12
C HIS A 75 -1.49 -2.89 -10.11
N ALA A 76 -2.75 -2.41 -10.12
CA ALA A 76 -3.82 -2.93 -9.27
C ALA A 76 -4.06 -4.44 -9.49
N GLY A 77 -4.15 -4.88 -10.74
CA GLY A 77 -4.36 -6.31 -11.06
C GLY A 77 -3.22 -7.20 -10.58
N ARG A 78 -1.96 -6.76 -10.75
CA ARG A 78 -0.79 -7.52 -10.25
C ARG A 78 -0.75 -7.56 -8.72
N ALA A 79 -1.10 -6.46 -8.05
CA ALA A 79 -1.22 -6.44 -6.60
C ALA A 79 -2.33 -7.39 -6.13
N SER A 80 -3.48 -7.36 -6.80
CA SER A 80 -4.63 -8.23 -6.53
C SER A 80 -4.27 -9.71 -6.63
N THR A 81 -3.51 -10.14 -7.64
CA THR A 81 -3.02 -11.53 -7.74
C THR A 81 -2.21 -11.94 -6.51
N LEU A 82 -1.33 -11.07 -6.01
CA LEU A 82 -0.54 -11.36 -4.81
C LEU A 82 -1.42 -11.43 -3.54
N LEU A 83 -2.29 -10.43 -3.35
CA LEU A 83 -3.13 -10.32 -2.17
C LEU A 83 -4.15 -11.45 -2.04
N ARG A 84 -4.65 -11.98 -3.16
CA ARG A 84 -5.58 -13.12 -3.21
C ARG A 84 -4.89 -14.47 -3.08
N GLY A 85 -3.56 -14.52 -3.20
CA GLY A 85 -2.78 -15.75 -3.12
C GLY A 85 -2.39 -16.16 -1.69
N PHE A 86 -2.79 -15.40 -0.67
CA PHE A 86 -2.43 -15.69 0.71
C PHE A 86 -3.26 -16.82 1.31
N THR A 87 -2.64 -17.58 2.23
CA THR A 87 -3.35 -18.58 3.03
C THR A 87 -4.20 -17.90 4.11
N VAL A 88 -5.13 -18.64 4.72
CA VAL A 88 -5.98 -18.12 5.80
C VAL A 88 -5.17 -17.52 6.95
N VAL A 89 -4.09 -18.18 7.37
CA VAL A 89 -3.21 -17.72 8.46
C VAL A 89 -2.55 -16.37 8.11
N GLN A 90 -2.06 -16.25 6.87
CA GLN A 90 -1.44 -15.01 6.38
C GLN A 90 -2.49 -13.89 6.26
N HIS A 91 -3.69 -14.21 5.77
CA HIS A 91 -4.80 -13.27 5.72
C HIS A 91 -5.10 -12.65 7.08
N SER A 92 -5.20 -13.45 8.14
CA SER A 92 -5.49 -12.94 9.49
C SER A 92 -4.38 -12.01 10.01
N ALA A 93 -3.11 -12.40 9.89
CA ALA A 93 -1.98 -11.59 10.34
C ALA A 93 -1.89 -10.24 9.59
N PHE A 94 -2.07 -10.26 8.27
CA PHE A 94 -2.05 -9.06 7.45
C PHE A 94 -3.28 -8.19 7.67
N SER A 95 -4.47 -8.77 7.85
CA SER A 95 -5.67 -7.98 8.17
C SER A 95 -5.48 -7.18 9.45
N ASN A 96 -4.88 -7.77 10.48
CA ASN A 96 -4.61 -7.09 11.75
C ASN A 96 -3.66 -5.90 11.61
N SER A 97 -2.66 -6.02 10.72
CA SER A 97 -1.64 -4.98 10.50
C SER A 97 -2.12 -3.90 9.53
N LEU A 98 -2.92 -4.26 8.53
CA LEU A 98 -3.44 -3.36 7.51
C LEU A 98 -4.75 -2.68 7.91
N GLY A 99 -5.47 -3.18 8.92
CA GLY A 99 -6.82 -2.71 9.25
C GLY A 99 -7.89 -3.13 8.23
N ILE A 100 -7.50 -3.80 7.14
CA ILE A 100 -8.36 -4.27 6.06
C ILE A 100 -7.85 -5.63 5.56
N SER A 101 -8.76 -6.52 5.18
CA SER A 101 -8.35 -7.82 4.64
C SER A 101 -7.63 -7.65 3.29
N PRO A 102 -6.61 -8.47 2.98
CA PRO A 102 -5.95 -8.44 1.68
C PRO A 102 -6.91 -8.57 0.48
N VAL A 103 -7.99 -9.37 0.61
CA VAL A 103 -9.00 -9.52 -0.44
C VAL A 103 -9.81 -8.23 -0.64
N SER A 104 -10.23 -7.60 0.46
CA SER A 104 -10.95 -6.33 0.40
C SER A 104 -10.08 -5.22 -0.18
N LEU A 105 -8.80 -5.16 0.23
CA LEU A 105 -7.81 -4.24 -0.30
C LEU A 105 -7.63 -4.40 -1.81
N ALA A 106 -7.49 -5.63 -2.30
CA ALA A 106 -7.40 -5.93 -3.72
C ALA A 106 -8.63 -5.44 -4.50
N ARG A 107 -9.83 -5.77 -4.02
CA ARG A 107 -11.10 -5.37 -4.65
C ARG A 107 -11.24 -3.86 -4.74
N LEU A 108 -10.94 -3.14 -3.65
CA LEU A 108 -11.06 -1.68 -3.62
C LEU A 108 -10.05 -1.03 -4.55
N ALA A 109 -8.79 -1.46 -4.53
CA ALA A 109 -7.77 -0.92 -5.43
C ALA A 109 -8.10 -1.15 -6.92
N GLU A 110 -8.62 -2.33 -7.27
CA GLU A 110 -9.09 -2.62 -8.64
C GLU A 110 -10.26 -1.71 -9.03
N ALA A 111 -11.24 -1.53 -8.14
CA ALA A 111 -12.39 -0.66 -8.38
C ALA A 111 -11.96 0.80 -8.58
N THR A 112 -11.08 1.33 -7.72
CA THR A 112 -10.52 2.68 -7.86
C THR A 112 -9.78 2.85 -9.18
N ALA A 113 -8.89 1.93 -9.54
CA ALA A 113 -8.13 2.00 -10.79
C ALA A 113 -9.03 1.90 -12.04
N ALA A 114 -10.13 1.14 -11.96
CA ALA A 114 -11.10 1.02 -13.03
C ALA A 114 -11.96 2.28 -13.18
N ALA A 115 -12.41 2.86 -12.06
CA ALA A 115 -13.27 4.03 -12.02
C ALA A 115 -12.55 5.32 -12.40
N MET A 116 -11.24 5.44 -12.11
CA MET A 116 -10.46 6.68 -12.25
C MET A 116 -11.13 7.85 -11.51
N PRO A 117 -10.95 7.97 -10.18
CA PRO A 117 -11.60 9.01 -9.41
C PRO A 117 -11.28 10.40 -9.98
N ALA A 118 -12.26 11.30 -9.89
CA ALA A 118 -12.05 12.70 -10.21
C ALA A 118 -11.07 13.28 -9.20
N LEU A 119 -9.96 13.81 -9.70
CA LEU A 119 -8.95 14.48 -8.89
C LEU A 119 -9.38 15.93 -8.66
N HIS A 120 -9.41 16.35 -7.41
CA HIS A 120 -9.61 17.73 -7.00
C HIS A 120 -8.29 18.49 -7.13
N VAL A 121 -8.37 19.74 -7.58
CA VAL A 121 -7.23 20.65 -7.46
C VAL A 121 -7.13 21.05 -6.00
N ILE A 122 -6.36 20.29 -5.22
CA ILE A 122 -5.92 20.72 -3.89
C ILE A 122 -4.87 21.82 -4.08
N GLU A 123 -4.81 22.78 -3.16
CA GLU A 123 -3.82 23.87 -3.12
C GLU A 123 -2.42 23.41 -3.58
N ASP A 124 -1.75 24.27 -4.35
CA ASP A 124 -0.50 23.95 -5.06
C ASP A 124 0.50 23.17 -4.18
N GLY A 125 0.65 21.88 -4.48
CA GLY A 125 1.70 21.02 -3.93
C GLY A 125 1.25 19.93 -2.94
N GLN A 126 0.00 19.93 -2.44
CA GLN A 126 -0.46 18.86 -1.55
C GLN A 126 -0.83 17.59 -2.35
N PRO A 127 -0.36 16.40 -1.93
CA PRO A 127 -0.80 15.16 -2.56
C PRO A 127 -2.26 14.85 -2.23
N GLU A 128 -3.04 14.50 -3.26
CA GLU A 128 -4.42 14.06 -3.10
C GLU A 128 -4.48 12.53 -2.92
N PRO A 129 -5.12 12.03 -1.84
CA PRO A 129 -5.48 10.63 -1.72
C PRO A 129 -6.52 10.22 -2.78
N VAL A 130 -6.29 9.11 -3.47
CA VAL A 130 -7.15 8.59 -4.54
C VAL A 130 -7.88 7.29 -4.17
N PHE A 131 -7.54 6.67 -3.04
CA PHE A 131 -8.14 5.42 -2.59
C PHE A 131 -9.16 5.69 -1.48
N ASP A 132 -10.33 5.06 -1.56
CA ASP A 132 -11.40 5.18 -0.55
C ASP A 132 -11.19 4.21 0.64
N PHE A 133 -9.94 3.90 0.97
CA PHE A 133 -9.58 3.08 2.11
C PHE A 133 -8.33 3.63 2.79
N ILE A 134 -8.20 3.34 4.07
CA ILE A 134 -7.00 3.59 4.86
C ILE A 134 -6.31 2.27 5.22
N LEU A 135 -5.00 2.34 5.37
CA LEU A 135 -4.16 1.27 5.90
C LEU A 135 -3.81 1.54 7.35
N GLY A 136 -3.64 0.47 8.12
CA GLY A 136 -3.39 0.54 9.56
C GLY A 136 -4.69 0.61 10.35
N LYS A 137 -4.60 0.50 11.67
CA LYS A 137 -5.75 0.76 12.55
C LYS A 137 -5.94 2.26 12.64
N SER A 138 -7.17 2.77 12.45
CA SER A 138 -7.43 4.16 12.79
C SER A 138 -7.13 4.34 14.29
N MET A 139 -6.41 5.41 14.64
CA MET A 139 -6.06 5.72 16.04
C MET A 139 -7.29 6.16 16.87
N THR A 140 -8.50 5.71 16.53
CA THR A 140 -9.76 6.16 17.14
C THR A 140 -10.28 5.26 18.26
N GLU A 141 -9.56 4.20 18.65
CA GLU A 141 -9.97 3.35 19.78
C GLU A 141 -8.80 3.08 20.73
N GLN A 142 -8.36 4.14 21.41
CA GLN A 142 -7.74 4.06 22.73
C GLN A 142 -8.29 5.20 23.59
N ASN A 143 -9.47 4.98 24.16
CA ASN A 143 -9.95 5.71 25.34
C ASN A 143 -10.63 4.72 26.29
#